data_AF-A0A4Q2YS85-F1
#
_entry.id   AF-A0A4Q2YS85-F1
#
_cell.length_a   1.000
_cell.length_b   1.000
_cell.length_c   1.000
_cell.angle_alpha   90.00
_cell.angle_beta   90.00
_cell.angle_gamma   90.00
#
_symmetry.space_group_name_H-M   'P 1'
#
loop_
_entity.id
_entity.type
_entity.pdbx_description
1 polymer ?
#
loop_
_entity_poly.entity_id
_entity_poly.type
_entity_poly.pdbx_seq_one_letter_code
_entity_poly.pdbx_strand_id
1 'polypeptide(L)'
;MQALMGTITAVVLAAFAAYAVAWYSGVVEGNFAVLLMLATVVTGVYWLAERAIFLPQRRRAARQLMDEHNTRKEALLKQGFSQIEGDVEGARQKLLMQPWWLDWTAGLFPVILAVFVLRSFLFEPFKIPSGSMIPTLRVGDLILVNK
;
A
#
# COMPACT_ATOMS: atom_id res chain seq x y z
N MET A 1 5.40 -7.26 -19.03
CA MET A 1 4.30 -6.96 -18.07
C MET A 1 4.73 -6.03 -16.94
N GLN A 2 5.83 -6.28 -16.22
CA GLN A 2 6.26 -5.39 -15.12
C GLN A 2 6.50 -3.93 -15.55
N ALA A 3 7.12 -3.69 -16.72
CA ALA A 3 7.33 -2.34 -17.25
C ALA A 3 6.03 -1.62 -17.64
N LEU A 4 5.03 -2.37 -18.14
CA LEU A 4 3.70 -1.83 -18.47
C LEU A 4 2.93 -1.47 -17.19
N MET A 5 2.95 -2.34 -16.18
CA MET A 5 2.31 -2.04 -14.90
C MET A 5 2.99 -0.85 -14.20
N GLY A 6 4.32 -0.78 -14.24
CA GLY A 6 5.06 0.36 -13.69
C GLY A 6 4.74 1.69 -14.37
N THR A 7 4.57 1.71 -15.70
CA THR A 7 4.17 2.91 -16.44
C THR A 7 2.73 3.32 -16.14
N ILE A 8 1.80 2.37 -16.08
CA ILE A 8 0.41 2.64 -15.66
C ILE A 8 0.39 3.22 -14.25
N THR A 9 1.12 2.64 -13.31
CA THR A 9 1.21 3.16 -11.93
C THR A 9 1.83 4.55 -11.88
N ALA A 10 2.89 4.82 -12.66
CA ALA A 10 3.47 6.15 -12.75
C ALA A 10 2.49 7.19 -13.28
N VAL A 11 1.70 6.85 -14.31
CA VAL A 11 0.65 7.73 -14.85
C VAL A 11 -0.44 8.00 -13.81
N VAL A 12 -0.91 6.95 -13.12
CA VAL A 12 -1.93 7.10 -12.05
C VAL A 12 -1.41 7.98 -10.92
N LEU A 13 -0.17 7.78 -10.48
CA LEU A 13 0.45 8.58 -9.41
C LEU A 13 0.70 10.03 -9.86
N ALA A 14 1.14 10.23 -11.11
CA ALA A 14 1.32 11.57 -11.67
C ALA A 14 -0.02 12.32 -11.76
N ALA A 15 -1.09 11.66 -12.21
CA ALA A 15 -2.43 12.23 -12.25
C ALA A 15 -2.94 12.59 -10.85
N PHE A 16 -2.72 11.69 -9.87
CA PHE A 16 -3.08 11.96 -8.47
C PHE A 16 -2.30 13.13 -7.88
N ALA A 17 -0.98 13.20 -8.12
CA ALA A 17 -0.14 14.30 -7.67
C ALA A 17 -0.52 15.63 -8.32
N ALA A 18 -0.81 15.62 -9.63
CA ALA A 18 -1.28 16.80 -10.35
C ALA A 18 -2.62 17.31 -9.78
N TYR A 19 -3.55 16.41 -9.49
CA TYR A 19 -4.81 16.76 -8.83
C TYR A 19 -4.58 17.35 -7.43
N ALA A 20 -3.70 16.75 -6.63
CA ALA A 20 -3.38 17.25 -5.29
C ALA A 20 -2.74 18.65 -5.33
N VAL A 21 -1.86 18.91 -6.29
CA VAL A 21 -1.25 20.23 -6.50
C VAL A 21 -2.28 21.25 -6.99
N ALA A 22 -3.16 20.88 -7.92
CA ALA A 22 -4.22 21.75 -8.41
C ALA A 22 -5.21 22.13 -7.30
N TRP A 23 -5.52 21.18 -6.41
CA TRP A 23 -6.31 21.45 -5.21
C TRP A 23 -5.58 22.36 -4.21
N TYR A 24 -4.32 22.07 -3.89
CA TYR A 24 -3.51 22.87 -2.96
C TYR A 24 -3.29 24.32 -3.44
N SER A 25 -3.15 24.52 -4.74
CA SER A 25 -3.02 25.84 -5.36
C SER A 25 -4.36 26.59 -5.52
N GLY A 26 -5.48 25.97 -5.14
CA GLY A 26 -6.81 26.58 -5.22
C GLY A 26 -7.39 26.66 -6.64
N VAL A 27 -6.79 25.96 -7.62
CA VAL A 27 -7.28 25.91 -9.01
C VAL A 27 -8.54 25.06 -9.12
N VAL A 28 -8.68 24.05 -8.26
CA VAL A 28 -9.83 23.13 -8.21
C VAL A 28 -10.52 23.26 -6.86
N GLU A 29 -11.83 23.50 -6.88
CA GLU A 29 -12.66 23.38 -5.69
C GLU A 29 -12.72 21.91 -5.26
N GLY A 30 -12.16 21.61 -4.08
CA GLY A 30 -12.09 20.25 -3.59
C GLY A 30 -12.15 20.18 -2.07
N ASN A 31 -12.61 19.04 -1.56
CA ASN A 31 -12.60 18.72 -0.14
C ASN A 31 -11.42 17.79 0.15
N PHE A 32 -10.63 18.12 1.18
CA PHE A 32 -9.58 17.24 1.69
C PHE A 32 -10.08 15.81 1.94
N ALA A 33 -11.34 15.67 2.39
CA ALA A 33 -12.01 14.37 2.55
C ALA A 33 -11.99 13.53 1.27
N VAL A 34 -12.34 14.15 0.14
CA VAL A 34 -12.48 13.49 -1.16
C VAL A 34 -11.11 13.11 -1.70
N LEU A 35 -10.11 13.97 -1.51
CA LEU A 35 -8.73 13.68 -1.87
C LEU A 35 -8.21 12.46 -1.09
N LEU A 36 -8.41 12.46 0.23
CA LEU A 36 -7.99 11.37 1.11
C LEU A 36 -8.75 10.06 0.81
N MET A 37 -10.05 10.14 0.53
CA MET A 37 -10.87 8.99 0.11
C MET A 37 -10.33 8.39 -1.18
N LEU A 38 -10.07 9.21 -2.20
CA LEU A 38 -9.56 8.75 -3.49
C LEU A 38 -8.18 8.12 -3.33
N ALA A 39 -7.30 8.72 -2.52
CA ALA A 39 -6.01 8.13 -2.16
C ALA A 39 -6.15 6.76 -1.50
N THR A 40 -7.08 6.62 -0.56
CA THR A 40 -7.34 5.36 0.17
C THR A 40 -7.86 4.28 -0.77
N VAL A 41 -8.79 4.62 -1.67
CA VAL A 41 -9.35 3.68 -2.65
C VAL A 41 -8.27 3.21 -3.61
N VAL A 42 -7.49 4.13 -4.19
CA VAL A 42 -6.42 3.80 -5.15
C VAL A 42 -5.39 2.89 -4.49
N THR A 43 -4.85 3.29 -3.34
CA THR A 43 -3.84 2.48 -2.62
C THR A 43 -4.40 1.16 -2.09
N GLY A 44 -5.68 1.11 -1.72
CA GLY A 44 -6.38 -0.11 -1.32
C GLY A 44 -6.54 -1.12 -2.46
N VAL A 45 -6.84 -0.65 -3.68
CA VAL A 45 -6.87 -1.51 -4.87
C VAL A 45 -5.48 -2.11 -5.16
N TYR A 46 -4.42 -1.31 -5.07
CA TYR A 46 -3.04 -1.80 -5.22
C TYR A 46 -2.69 -2.84 -4.14
N TRP A 47 -3.06 -2.57 -2.89
CA TRP A 47 -2.84 -3.50 -1.78
C TRP A 47 -3.61 -4.82 -1.94
N LEU A 48 -4.86 -4.77 -2.40
CA LEU A 48 -5.67 -5.96 -2.67
C LEU A 48 -5.10 -6.76 -3.83
N ALA A 49 -4.70 -6.09 -4.92
CA ALA A 49 -4.07 -6.74 -6.07
C ALA A 49 -2.78 -7.45 -5.66
N GLU A 50 -1.95 -6.80 -4.84
CA GLU A 50 -0.75 -7.38 -4.25
C GLU A 50 -1.07 -8.66 -3.46
N ARG A 51 -2.04 -8.59 -2.54
CA ARG A 51 -2.36 -9.69 -1.63
C ARG A 51 -3.05 -10.87 -2.30
N ALA A 52 -3.91 -10.62 -3.27
CA ALA A 52 -4.70 -11.65 -3.93
C ALA A 52 -3.98 -12.30 -5.13
N ILE A 53 -3.17 -11.55 -5.89
CA ILE A 53 -2.65 -12.01 -7.18
C ILE A 53 -1.12 -12.14 -7.14
N PHE A 54 -0.41 -11.07 -6.79
CA PHE A 54 1.05 -11.01 -6.95
C PHE A 54 1.80 -11.77 -5.84
N LEU A 55 1.31 -11.76 -4.60
CA LEU A 55 1.86 -12.56 -3.49
C LEU A 55 1.83 -14.08 -3.76
N PRO A 56 0.69 -14.70 -4.15
CA PRO A 56 0.69 -16.12 -4.46
C PRO A 56 1.50 -16.44 -5.71
N GLN A 57 1.53 -15.55 -6.71
CA GLN A 57 2.31 -15.76 -7.94
C GLN A 57 3.83 -15.80 -7.67
N ARG A 58 4.38 -14.87 -6.86
CA ARG A 58 5.81 -14.90 -6.49
C ARG A 58 6.16 -16.09 -5.61
N ARG A 59 5.27 -16.46 -4.69
CA ARG A 59 5.47 -17.68 -3.87
C ARG A 59 5.49 -18.94 -4.74
N ARG A 60 4.65 -19.03 -5.78
CA ARG A 60 4.66 -20.14 -6.74
C ARG A 60 5.95 -20.18 -7.57
N ALA A 61 6.35 -19.05 -8.14
CA ALA A 61 7.59 -18.95 -8.91
C ALA A 61 8.84 -19.29 -8.09
N ALA A 62 8.92 -18.80 -6.85
CA ALA A 62 10.02 -19.13 -5.94
C ALA A 62 10.06 -20.62 -5.57
N ARG A 63 8.89 -21.26 -5.39
CA ARG A 63 8.81 -22.71 -5.14
C ARG A 63 9.24 -23.53 -6.36
N GLN A 64 8.78 -23.18 -7.56
CA GLN A 64 9.17 -23.88 -8.79
C GLN A 64 10.69 -23.90 -8.99
N LEU A 65 11.37 -22.78 -8.74
CA LEU A 65 12.83 -22.72 -8.82
C LEU A 65 13.54 -23.58 -7.76
N MET A 66 12.97 -23.71 -6.56
CA MET A 66 13.52 -24.59 -5.53
C MET A 66 13.33 -26.06 -5.92
N ASP A 67 12.17 -26.42 -6.45
CA ASP A 67 11.86 -27.78 -6.89
C ASP A 67 12.75 -28.19 -8.08
N GLU A 68 12.94 -27.30 -9.06
CA GLU A 68 13.87 -27.53 -10.17
C GLU A 68 15.31 -27.70 -9.70
N HIS A 69 15.76 -26.88 -8.74
CA HIS A 69 17.12 -26.96 -8.22
C HIS A 69 17.35 -28.27 -7.45
N ASN A 70 16.39 -28.66 -6.59
CA ASN A 70 16.46 -29.92 -5.86
C ASN A 70 16.47 -31.12 -6.81
N THR A 71 15.60 -31.14 -7.82
CA THR A 71 15.54 -32.22 -8.81
C THR A 71 16.85 -32.36 -9.59
N ARG A 72 17.44 -31.23 -10.03
CA ARG A 72 18.74 -31.22 -10.73
C ARG A 72 19.87 -31.71 -9.82
N LYS A 73 19.88 -31.28 -8.55
CA LYS A 73 20.86 -31.71 -7.56
C LYS A 73 20.78 -33.22 -7.32
N GLU A 74 19.59 -33.76 -7.16
CA GLU A 74 19.38 -35.21 -6.99
C GLU A 74 19.84 -36.01 -8.21
N ALA A 75 19.56 -35.53 -9.43
CA ALA A 75 20.01 -36.18 -10.66
C ALA A 75 21.55 -36.21 -10.77
N LEU A 76 22.22 -35.13 -10.38
CA LEU A 76 23.68 -35.00 -10.43
C LEU A 76 24.39 -35.80 -9.32
N LEU A 77 23.78 -35.89 -8.14
CA LEU A 77 24.25 -36.78 -7.07
C LEU A 77 24.22 -38.25 -7.50
N LYS A 78 23.17 -38.68 -8.23
CA LYS A 78 23.10 -40.04 -8.80
C LYS A 78 24.19 -40.31 -9.85
N GLN A 79 24.71 -39.26 -10.48
CA GLN A 79 25.81 -39.35 -11.45
C GLN A 79 27.20 -39.22 -10.80
N GLY A 80 27.28 -39.09 -9.47
CA GLY A 80 28.53 -39.01 -8.73
C GLY A 80 29.16 -37.61 -8.66
N PHE A 81 28.44 -36.57 -9.07
CA PHE A 81 28.92 -35.18 -8.96
C PHE A 81 28.51 -34.58 -7.60
N SER A 82 29.50 -34.18 -6.80
CA SER A 82 29.31 -33.42 -5.57
C SER A 82 29.66 -31.96 -5.79
N GLN A 83 28.63 -31.11 -5.89
CA GLN A 83 28.60 -29.64 -5.82
C GLN A 83 28.05 -28.97 -7.08
N ILE A 84 26.80 -28.49 -6.95
CA ILE A 84 26.34 -27.34 -7.71
C ILE A 84 26.19 -26.24 -6.68
N GLU A 85 27.24 -25.46 -6.50
CA GLU A 85 27.24 -24.26 -5.65
C GLU A 85 26.76 -23.08 -6.50
N GLY A 86 25.55 -23.21 -7.05
CA GLY A 86 24.88 -22.11 -7.74
C GLY A 86 24.16 -21.24 -6.72
N ASP A 87 24.26 -19.91 -6.84
CA ASP A 87 23.55 -18.93 -6.00
C ASP A 87 22.03 -18.93 -6.27
N VAL A 88 21.38 -20.04 -5.93
CA VAL A 88 19.93 -20.24 -6.07
C VAL A 88 19.18 -19.45 -5.01
N GLU A 89 19.78 -19.28 -3.83
CA GLU A 89 19.30 -18.39 -2.79
C GLU A 89 19.16 -16.95 -3.32
N GLY A 90 20.19 -16.42 -3.99
CA GLY A 90 20.17 -15.06 -4.57
C GLY A 90 19.16 -14.90 -5.71
N ALA A 91 19.03 -15.90 -6.58
CA ALA A 91 18.00 -15.90 -7.63
C ALA A 91 16.58 -15.92 -7.05
N ARG A 92 16.35 -16.71 -6.00
CA ARG A 92 15.08 -16.75 -5.26
C ARG A 92 14.77 -15.42 -4.60
N GLN A 93 15.74 -14.80 -3.93
CA GLN A 93 15.55 -13.49 -3.28
C GLN A 93 15.15 -12.42 -4.30
N LYS A 94 15.81 -12.37 -5.47
CA LYS A 94 15.45 -11.44 -6.55
C LYS A 94 14.02 -11.63 -7.06
N LEU A 95 13.49 -12.85 -7.06
CA LEU A 95 12.12 -13.13 -7.49
C LEU A 95 11.07 -12.84 -6.43
N LEU A 96 11.44 -12.96 -5.15
CA LEU A 96 10.58 -12.59 -4.02
C LEU A 96 10.54 -11.09 -3.80
N MET A 97 11.54 -10.35 -4.27
CA MET A 97 11.63 -8.90 -4.13
C MET A 97 10.39 -8.22 -4.75
N GLN A 98 9.80 -7.30 -3.99
CA GLN A 98 8.66 -6.53 -4.45
C GLN A 98 9.08 -5.55 -5.56
N PRO A 99 8.24 -5.34 -6.59
CA PRO A 99 8.45 -4.26 -7.54
C PRO A 99 8.30 -2.92 -6.83
N TRP A 100 9.17 -1.96 -7.18
CA TRP A 100 9.19 -0.62 -6.57
C TRP A 100 7.83 0.11 -6.59
N TRP A 101 7.07 -0.02 -7.69
CA TRP A 101 5.79 0.65 -7.88
C TRP A 101 4.72 0.11 -6.93
N LEU A 102 4.88 -1.14 -6.51
CA LEU A 102 3.97 -1.83 -5.61
C LEU A 102 4.38 -1.60 -4.15
N ASP A 103 5.68 -1.63 -3.83
CA ASP A 103 6.19 -1.34 -2.48
C ASP A 103 5.68 0.01 -1.97
N TRP A 104 5.71 1.04 -2.80
CA TRP A 104 5.24 2.37 -2.42
C TRP A 104 3.71 2.46 -2.32
N THR A 105 2.97 1.94 -3.31
CA THR A 105 1.50 2.10 -3.37
C THR A 105 0.77 1.21 -2.38
N ALA A 106 1.15 -0.06 -2.27
CA ALA A 106 0.57 -1.00 -1.33
C ALA A 106 1.11 -0.77 0.09
N GLY A 107 2.38 -0.37 0.24
CA GLY A 107 2.99 -0.09 1.56
C GLY A 107 2.40 1.14 2.26
N LEU A 108 2.01 2.18 1.51
CA LEU A 108 1.41 3.40 2.08
C LEU A 108 -0.08 3.24 2.45
N PHE A 109 -0.77 2.24 1.90
CA PHE A 109 -2.18 1.99 2.18
C PHE A 109 -2.55 1.97 3.68
N PRO A 110 -1.89 1.19 4.57
CA PRO A 110 -2.26 1.15 5.99
C PRO A 110 -2.12 2.52 6.68
N VAL A 111 -1.15 3.33 6.28
CA VAL A 111 -0.96 4.69 6.82
C VAL A 111 -2.10 5.60 6.36
N ILE A 112 -2.39 5.61 5.05
CA ILE A 112 -3.47 6.43 4.48
C ILE A 112 -4.83 6.00 5.03
N LEU A 113 -5.08 4.70 5.16
CA LEU A 113 -6.30 4.15 5.74
C LEU A 113 -6.45 4.57 7.21
N ALA A 114 -5.38 4.54 8.00
CA ALA A 114 -5.41 5.00 9.39
C ALA A 114 -5.79 6.49 9.46
N VAL A 115 -5.14 7.34 8.66
CA VAL A 115 -5.48 8.78 8.58
C VAL A 115 -6.94 8.97 8.15
N PHE A 116 -7.41 8.18 7.18
CA PHE A 116 -8.80 8.23 6.71
C PHE A 116 -9.81 7.84 7.78
N VAL A 117 -9.57 6.76 8.52
CA VAL A 117 -10.44 6.32 9.63
C VAL A 117 -10.44 7.34 10.76
N LEU A 118 -9.26 7.84 11.16
CA LEU A 118 -9.14 8.88 12.18
C LEU A 118 -9.92 10.14 11.82
N ARG A 119 -9.81 10.58 10.57
CA ARG A 119 -10.50 11.76 10.05
C ARG A 119 -12.00 11.53 9.84
N SER A 120 -12.43 10.30 9.56
CA SER A 120 -13.84 9.99 9.27
C SER A 120 -14.67 9.67 10.51
N PHE A 121 -14.04 9.12 11.56
CA PHE A 121 -14.76 8.60 12.73
C PHE A 121 -14.32 9.20 14.07
N LEU A 122 -13.05 9.58 14.23
CA LEU A 122 -12.52 9.82 15.57
C LEU A 122 -12.62 11.28 16.03
N PHE A 123 -12.32 12.26 15.17
CA PHE A 123 -12.16 13.65 15.65
C PHE A 123 -12.67 14.70 14.65
N GLU A 124 -13.92 15.13 14.80
CA GLU A 124 -14.25 16.55 14.56
C GLU A 124 -14.13 17.27 15.90
N PRO A 125 -13.15 18.18 16.09
CA PRO A 125 -13.08 18.99 17.30
C PRO A 125 -14.26 19.96 17.29
N PHE A 126 -15.34 19.58 17.95
CA PHE A 126 -16.48 20.47 18.16
C PHE A 126 -16.12 21.42 19.29
N LYS A 127 -16.05 22.71 18.96
CA LYS A 127 -16.07 23.78 19.95
C LYS A 127 -17.53 24.00 20.34
N ILE A 128 -17.86 23.85 21.62
CA ILE A 128 -19.21 24.18 22.13
C ILE A 128 -19.47 25.68 21.86
N PRO A 129 -20.43 26.05 20.98
CA PRO A 129 -20.64 27.44 20.61
C PRO A 129 -21.56 28.19 21.59
N SER A 130 -22.25 27.50 22.51
CA SER A 130 -23.23 28.13 23.41
C SER A 130 -23.20 27.56 24.84
N GLY A 131 -23.49 28.42 25.82
CA GLY A 131 -23.46 28.08 27.25
C GLY A 131 -24.67 27.28 27.75
N SER A 132 -25.41 26.60 26.88
CA SER A 132 -26.63 25.87 27.25
C SER A 132 -26.36 24.64 28.15
N MET A 133 -25.12 24.17 28.25
CA MET A 133 -24.71 23.00 29.04
C MET A 133 -23.95 23.36 30.32
N ILE A 134 -24.07 24.61 30.80
CA ILE A 134 -23.55 25.03 32.11
C ILE A 134 -24.39 24.33 33.20
N PRO A 135 -23.77 23.68 34.21
CA PRO A 135 -22.38 23.86 34.66
C PRO A 135 -21.36 22.82 34.15
N THR A 136 -21.76 21.84 33.35
CA THR A 136 -20.94 20.67 33.01
C THR A 136 -19.91 20.91 31.91
N LEU A 137 -20.20 21.77 30.92
CA LEU A 137 -19.29 22.12 29.81
C LEU A 137 -19.28 23.64 29.58
N ARG A 138 -18.10 24.25 29.45
CA ARG A 138 -17.96 25.71 29.25
C ARG A 138 -17.83 26.07 27.77
N VAL A 139 -18.26 27.28 27.44
CA VAL A 139 -18.08 27.84 26.08
C VAL A 139 -16.59 27.94 25.79
N GLY A 140 -16.14 27.30 24.72
CA GLY A 140 -14.72 27.21 24.34
C GLY A 140 -14.05 25.88 24.67
N ASP A 141 -14.70 24.96 25.38
CA ASP A 141 -14.18 23.61 25.59
C ASP A 141 -14.14 22.82 24.26
N LEU A 142 -13.03 22.14 24.01
CA LEU A 142 -12.82 21.22 22.90
C LEU A 142 -13.23 19.83 23.35
N ILE A 143 -14.35 19.33 22.81
CA ILE A 143 -14.80 17.96 23.08
C ILE A 143 -14.53 17.07 21.87
N LEU A 144 -14.05 15.86 22.15
CA LEU A 144 -13.92 14.79 21.17
C LEU A 144 -15.25 14.04 21.16
N VAL A 145 -16.11 14.39 20.22
CA VAL A 145 -17.40 13.71 20.03
C VAL A 145 -17.23 12.66 18.95
N ASN A 146 -17.52 11.40 19.32
CA ASN A 146 -17.74 10.35 18.33
C ASN A 146 -19.10 10.63 17.66
N LYS A 147 -19.13 10.54 16.34
CA LYS A 147 -20.28 10.96 15.53
C LYS A 147 -21.54 10.15 15.83
#